data_AF-A0A0C3MXP6-F1
#
_entry.id   AF-A0A0C3MXP6-F1
#
_cell.length_a   1.000
_cell.length_b   1.000
_cell.length_c   1.000
_cell.angle_alpha   90.00
_cell.angle_beta   90.00
_cell.angle_gamma   90.00
#
_symmetry.space_group_name_H-M   'P 1'
#
loop_
_entity.id
_entity.type
_entity.pdbx_description
1 polymer ?
#
loop_
_entity_poly.entity_id
_entity_poly.type
_entity_poly.pdbx_seq_one_letter_code
_entity_poly.pdbx_strand_id
1 'polypeptide(L)'
;MQTYKLLAVLLDYPGGEIVGDLRAAVAEQGGARGLVRSVDTDKVFTEAEHESIAGFIDWMLAQDQTELEGRFVKTFDLTPEHSLHLTHHVFGDDKNRGPALIDLSEFYKSYGLQHDEHEIPDYLPMMMEFVSQLEETEARVFLTDAVKVFNVLATNLEKAESPYAALVRVIENHSSLARAAA
;
A
#
# COMPACT_ATOMS: atom_id res chain seq x y z
N MET A 1 -8.64 -9.27 6.45
CA MET A 1 -8.09 -9.78 5.17
C MET A 1 -6.57 -9.63 5.16
N GLN A 2 -5.81 -10.72 5.26
CA GLN A 2 -4.32 -10.69 5.28
C GLN A 2 -3.70 -10.10 4.00
N THR A 3 -4.48 -10.10 2.92
CA THR A 3 -4.12 -9.58 1.61
C THR A 3 -3.64 -8.11 1.62
N TYR A 4 -4.36 -7.19 2.26
CA TYR A 4 -3.97 -5.78 2.32
C TYR A 4 -2.79 -5.53 3.27
N LYS A 5 -2.63 -6.40 4.27
CA LYS A 5 -1.46 -6.36 5.17
C LYS A 5 -0.16 -6.64 4.42
N LEU A 6 -0.18 -7.55 3.44
CA LEU A 6 0.98 -7.74 2.56
C LEU A 6 1.32 -6.46 1.78
N LEU A 7 0.32 -5.77 1.22
CA LEU A 7 0.54 -4.50 0.53
C LEU A 7 1.07 -3.41 1.48
N ALA A 8 0.60 -3.37 2.73
CA ALA A 8 1.13 -2.47 3.76
C ALA A 8 2.63 -2.68 3.95
N VAL A 9 3.05 -3.92 4.19
CA VAL A 9 4.47 -4.28 4.41
C VAL A 9 5.34 -3.96 3.19
N LEU A 10 4.85 -4.23 1.98
CA LEU A 10 5.63 -4.00 0.74
C LEU A 10 5.76 -2.52 0.36
N LEU A 11 4.88 -1.67 0.87
CA LEU A 11 4.92 -0.21 0.65
C LEU A 11 5.58 0.54 1.81
N ASP A 12 5.91 -0.13 2.90
CA ASP A 12 6.56 0.50 4.04
C ASP A 12 8.07 0.64 3.83
N TYR A 13 8.72 1.49 4.64
CA TYR A 13 10.16 1.68 4.59
C TYR A 13 10.84 0.32 4.82
N PRO A 14 11.70 -0.17 3.89
CA PRO A 14 12.17 -1.54 3.87
C PRO A 14 13.31 -1.80 4.86
N GLY A 15 13.32 -1.13 6.02
CA GLY A 15 14.33 -1.25 7.06
C GLY A 15 14.04 -2.37 8.08
N GLY A 16 14.94 -2.48 9.06
CA GLY A 16 14.76 -3.42 10.17
C GLY A 16 14.74 -4.89 9.73
N GLU A 17 13.77 -5.65 10.23
CA GLU A 17 13.63 -7.09 9.94
C GLU A 17 12.73 -7.39 8.73
N ILE A 18 12.06 -6.38 8.14
CA ILE A 18 11.03 -6.55 7.10
C ILE A 18 11.51 -7.40 5.92
N VAL A 19 12.67 -7.07 5.35
CA VAL A 19 13.23 -7.80 4.19
C VAL A 19 13.69 -9.21 4.58
N GLY A 20 14.15 -9.39 5.82
CA GLY A 20 14.53 -10.69 6.37
C GLY A 20 13.31 -11.60 6.54
N ASP A 21 12.26 -11.09 7.16
CA ASP A 21 11.00 -11.79 7.40
C ASP A 21 10.30 -12.12 6.08
N LEU A 22 10.26 -11.18 5.14
CA LEU A 22 9.73 -11.41 3.80
C LEU A 22 10.49 -12.53 3.09
N ARG A 23 11.82 -12.56 3.18
CA ARG A 23 12.65 -13.62 2.60
C ARG A 23 12.34 -14.98 3.23
N ALA A 24 12.18 -15.04 4.55
CA ALA A 24 11.82 -16.27 5.26
C ALA A 24 10.43 -16.77 4.84
N ALA A 25 9.44 -15.88 4.80
CA ALA A 25 8.07 -16.20 4.38
C ALA A 25 8.01 -16.69 2.92
N VAL A 26 8.75 -16.04 2.01
CA VAL A 26 8.87 -16.49 0.62
C VAL A 26 9.47 -17.89 0.52
N ALA A 27 10.51 -18.18 1.30
CA ALA A 27 11.14 -19.50 1.31
C ALA A 27 10.21 -20.60 1.84
N GLU A 28 9.47 -20.32 2.93
CA GLU A 28 8.50 -21.25 3.50
C GLU A 28 7.37 -21.60 2.51
N GLN A 29 6.93 -20.62 1.73
CA GLN A 29 5.84 -20.79 0.76
C GLN A 29 6.33 -21.28 -0.62
N GLY A 30 7.62 -21.55 -0.79
CA GLY A 30 8.21 -22.07 -2.03
C GLY A 30 8.32 -21.03 -3.16
N GLY A 31 8.27 -19.74 -2.84
CA GLY A 31 8.42 -18.63 -3.79
C GLY A 31 7.42 -17.50 -3.57
N ALA A 32 7.67 -16.33 -4.18
CA ALA A 32 6.85 -15.14 -4.01
C ALA A 32 5.38 -15.38 -4.43
N ARG A 33 5.15 -16.12 -5.53
CA ARG A 33 3.80 -16.52 -5.95
C ARG A 33 3.09 -17.38 -4.91
N GLY A 34 3.83 -18.30 -4.26
CA GLY A 34 3.30 -19.14 -3.19
C GLY A 34 2.87 -18.29 -1.99
N LEU A 35 3.72 -17.33 -1.60
CA LEU A 35 3.41 -16.39 -0.53
C LEU A 35 2.14 -15.58 -0.83
N VAL A 36 2.05 -14.94 -2.00
CA VAL A 36 0.89 -14.12 -2.36
C VAL A 36 -0.41 -14.94 -2.34
N ARG A 37 -0.39 -16.18 -2.87
CA ARG A 37 -1.56 -17.07 -2.81
C ARG A 37 -1.91 -17.52 -1.40
N SER A 38 -0.92 -17.71 -0.53
CA SER A 38 -1.13 -18.14 0.85
C SER A 38 -1.82 -17.07 1.69
N VAL A 39 -1.55 -15.78 1.40
CA VAL A 39 -2.16 -14.66 2.14
C VAL A 39 -3.50 -14.22 1.55
N ASP A 40 -3.74 -14.48 0.25
CA ASP A 40 -4.99 -14.13 -0.44
C ASP A 40 -6.04 -15.26 -0.36
N THR A 41 -6.37 -15.69 0.86
CA THR A 41 -7.33 -16.78 1.12
C THR A 41 -8.73 -16.47 0.59
N ASP A 42 -9.10 -15.19 0.60
CA ASP A 42 -10.42 -14.69 0.21
C ASP A 42 -10.52 -14.47 -1.31
N LYS A 43 -9.44 -14.72 -2.06
CA LYS A 43 -9.34 -14.58 -3.52
C LYS A 43 -9.71 -13.18 -4.00
N VAL A 44 -9.18 -12.19 -3.29
CA VAL A 44 -9.43 -10.78 -3.53
C VAL A 44 -8.74 -10.37 -4.81
N PHE A 45 -7.50 -10.84 -5.02
CA PHE A 45 -6.68 -10.49 -6.16
C PHE A 45 -6.95 -11.38 -7.36
N THR A 46 -6.84 -10.77 -8.54
CA THR A 46 -6.79 -11.51 -9.80
C THR A 46 -5.44 -12.20 -9.98
N GLU A 47 -5.38 -13.18 -10.89
CA GLU A 47 -4.12 -13.84 -11.25
C GLU A 47 -3.05 -12.85 -11.76
N ALA A 48 -3.45 -11.80 -12.49
CA ALA A 48 -2.53 -10.76 -12.94
C ALA A 48 -1.95 -9.93 -11.78
N GLU A 49 -2.75 -9.69 -10.74
CA GLU A 49 -2.33 -8.99 -9.53
C GLU A 49 -1.42 -9.87 -8.68
N HIS A 50 -1.70 -11.18 -8.58
CA HIS A 50 -0.77 -12.14 -7.95
C HIS A 50 0.60 -12.10 -8.61
N GLU A 51 0.65 -12.12 -9.94
CA GLU A 51 1.90 -12.05 -10.69
C GLU A 51 2.61 -10.70 -10.51
N SER A 52 1.86 -9.60 -10.45
CA SER A 52 2.42 -8.26 -10.27
C SER A 52 3.06 -8.10 -8.88
N ILE A 53 2.37 -8.55 -7.83
CA ILE A 53 2.88 -8.50 -6.45
C ILE A 53 4.05 -9.46 -6.28
N ALA A 54 3.95 -10.68 -6.80
CA ALA A 54 5.04 -11.65 -6.73
C ALA A 54 6.31 -11.14 -7.45
N GLY A 55 6.15 -10.55 -8.63
CA GLY A 55 7.25 -9.94 -9.36
C GLY A 55 7.90 -8.77 -8.61
N PHE A 56 7.10 -7.97 -7.89
CA PHE A 56 7.62 -6.92 -7.01
C PHE A 56 8.42 -7.51 -5.83
N ILE A 57 7.91 -8.56 -5.18
CA ILE A 57 8.60 -9.25 -4.08
C ILE A 57 9.95 -9.80 -4.57
N ASP A 58 9.97 -10.47 -5.72
CA ASP A 58 11.21 -11.00 -6.32
C ASP A 58 12.20 -9.87 -6.62
N TRP A 59 11.73 -8.75 -7.16
CA TRP A 59 12.56 -7.55 -7.38
C TRP A 59 13.14 -7.01 -6.06
N MET A 60 12.31 -6.85 -5.04
CA MET A 60 12.68 -6.31 -3.73
C MET A 60 13.75 -7.21 -3.06
N LEU A 61 13.54 -8.52 -3.06
CA LEU A 61 14.45 -9.48 -2.43
C LEU A 61 15.78 -9.66 -3.18
N ALA A 62 15.84 -9.26 -4.45
CA ALA A 62 17.05 -9.25 -5.27
C ALA A 62 17.94 -8.01 -5.05
N GLN A 63 17.46 -6.99 -4.34
CA GLN A 63 18.26 -5.79 -4.04
C GLN A 63 19.16 -6.02 -2.81
N ASP A 64 20.28 -5.29 -2.75
CA ASP A 64 20.98 -5.07 -1.48
C ASP A 64 20.12 -4.22 -0.54
N GLN A 65 20.23 -4.45 0.77
CA GLN A 65 19.45 -3.77 1.80
C GLN A 65 19.64 -2.25 1.75
N THR A 66 20.89 -1.78 1.73
CA THR A 66 21.20 -0.34 1.72
C THR A 66 20.78 0.31 0.41
N GLU A 67 20.90 -0.41 -0.71
CA GLU A 67 20.40 0.08 -2.00
C GLU A 67 18.87 0.19 -2.03
N LEU A 68 18.16 -0.79 -1.46
CA LEU A 68 16.71 -0.81 -1.40
C LEU A 68 16.17 0.34 -0.54
N GLU A 69 16.75 0.56 0.65
CA GLU A 69 16.45 1.69 1.53
C GLU A 69 16.70 3.04 0.81
N GLY A 70 17.86 3.19 0.16
CA GLY A 70 18.18 4.40 -0.59
C GLY A 70 17.23 4.65 -1.76
N ARG A 71 16.78 3.58 -2.44
CA ARG A 71 15.76 3.67 -3.49
C ARG A 71 14.40 4.10 -2.93
N PHE A 72 14.00 3.58 -1.77
CA PHE A 72 12.76 3.96 -1.11
C PHE A 72 12.76 5.46 -0.80
N VAL A 73 13.79 5.94 -0.09
CA VAL A 73 13.94 7.37 0.26
C VAL A 73 13.91 8.24 -0.99
N LYS A 74 14.66 7.87 -2.04
CA LYS A 74 14.67 8.62 -3.30
C LYS A 74 13.29 8.65 -3.96
N THR A 75 12.56 7.54 -3.91
CA THR A 75 11.25 7.41 -4.55
C THR A 75 10.20 8.21 -3.82
N PHE A 76 10.09 8.08 -2.49
CA PHE A 76 8.95 8.56 -1.72
C PHE A 76 9.23 9.82 -0.88
N ASP A 77 10.42 9.93 -0.28
CA ASP A 77 10.74 11.03 0.64
C ASP A 77 11.30 12.25 -0.07
N LEU A 78 12.07 12.02 -1.15
CA LEU A 78 12.72 13.09 -1.91
C LEU A 78 11.93 13.56 -3.14
N THR A 79 10.79 12.92 -3.44
CA THR A 79 9.95 13.25 -4.60
C THR A 79 8.51 13.50 -4.16
N PRO A 80 8.07 14.77 -4.00
CA PRO A 80 6.74 15.11 -3.50
C PRO A 80 5.59 14.46 -4.27
N GLU A 81 5.73 14.33 -5.59
CA GLU A 81 4.73 13.73 -6.49
C GLU A 81 4.51 12.22 -6.27
N HIS A 82 5.37 11.59 -5.47
CA HIS A 82 5.29 10.19 -5.10
C HIS A 82 4.93 9.98 -3.62
N SER A 83 4.76 11.05 -2.82
CA SER A 83 4.59 10.93 -1.37
C SER A 83 3.54 9.88 -0.99
N LEU A 84 3.85 9.05 0.01
CA LEU A 84 2.89 8.08 0.55
C LEU A 84 1.86 8.71 1.50
N HIS A 85 1.95 10.03 1.75
CA HIS A 85 0.95 10.80 2.49
C HIS A 85 -0.15 11.30 1.56
N LEU A 86 -1.27 10.58 1.50
CA LEU A 86 -2.28 10.80 0.46
C LEU A 86 -2.92 12.19 0.49
N THR A 87 -3.08 12.81 1.66
CA THR A 87 -3.66 14.15 1.75
C THR A 87 -2.78 15.21 1.10
N HIS A 88 -1.47 14.96 0.96
CA HIS A 88 -0.56 15.86 0.24
C HIS A 88 -0.95 16.01 -1.24
N HIS A 89 -1.41 14.94 -1.88
CA HIS A 89 -1.85 14.97 -3.28
C HIS A 89 -3.17 15.70 -3.50
N VAL A 90 -4.01 15.78 -2.45
CA VAL A 90 -5.32 16.43 -2.50
C VAL A 90 -5.23 17.90 -2.12
N PHE A 91 -4.49 18.20 -1.05
CA PHE A 91 -4.47 19.52 -0.42
C PHE A 91 -3.13 20.24 -0.57
N GLY A 92 -2.01 19.54 -0.79
CA GLY A 92 -0.67 20.13 -0.72
C GLY A 92 -0.45 20.84 0.62
N ASP A 93 -0.14 22.14 0.57
CA ASP A 93 0.03 23.01 1.73
C ASP A 93 -1.26 23.74 2.15
N ASP A 94 -2.42 23.35 1.62
CA ASP A 94 -3.70 23.96 1.95
C ASP A 94 -4.07 23.71 3.43
N LYS A 95 -4.60 24.76 4.08
CA LYS A 95 -5.03 24.73 5.49
C LYS A 95 -6.09 23.67 5.81
N ASN A 96 -6.81 23.18 4.82
CA ASN A 96 -7.81 22.13 4.95
C ASN A 96 -7.19 20.73 5.14
N ARG A 97 -5.88 20.58 4.92
CA ARG A 97 -5.16 19.32 5.19
C ARG A 97 -5.27 18.91 6.66
N GLY A 98 -5.09 19.85 7.59
CA GLY A 98 -5.17 19.58 9.03
C GLY A 98 -6.52 18.97 9.45
N PRO A 99 -7.66 19.63 9.14
CA PRO A 99 -8.99 19.06 9.37
C PRO A 99 -9.19 17.67 8.75
N ALA A 100 -8.76 17.44 7.51
CA ALA A 100 -8.90 16.13 6.86
C ALA A 100 -8.13 15.01 7.59
N LEU A 101 -6.96 15.32 8.15
CA LEU A 101 -6.19 14.37 8.97
C LEU A 101 -6.90 14.07 10.29
N ILE A 102 -7.51 15.08 10.92
CA ILE A 102 -8.31 14.88 12.16
C ILE A 102 -9.50 13.96 11.87
N ASP A 103 -10.26 14.24 10.81
CA ASP A 103 -11.41 13.44 10.41
C ASP A 103 -11.01 11.97 10.13
N LEU A 104 -9.86 11.75 9.47
CA LEU A 104 -9.34 10.42 9.21
C LEU A 104 -8.90 9.69 10.50
N SER A 105 -8.23 10.38 11.42
CA SER A 105 -7.87 9.82 12.73
C SER A 105 -9.11 9.47 13.55
N GLU A 106 -10.16 10.30 13.54
CA GLU A 106 -11.43 10.01 14.21
C GLU A 106 -12.14 8.81 13.58
N PHE A 107 -12.09 8.70 12.25
CA PHE A 107 -12.60 7.54 11.53
C PHE A 107 -11.91 6.25 12.00
N TYR A 108 -10.58 6.20 12.06
CA TYR A 108 -9.87 5.01 12.58
C TYR A 108 -10.24 4.67 14.02
N LYS A 109 -10.36 5.69 14.89
CA LYS A 109 -10.78 5.51 16.28
C LYS A 109 -12.18 4.91 16.39
N SER A 110 -13.09 5.25 15.46
CA SER A 110 -14.45 4.71 15.45
C SER A 110 -14.52 3.20 15.20
N TYR A 111 -13.51 2.63 14.55
CA TYR A 111 -13.34 1.18 14.35
C TYR A 111 -12.52 0.52 15.48
N GLY A 112 -12.17 1.27 16.53
CA GLY A 112 -11.38 0.76 17.65
C GLY A 112 -9.89 0.59 17.32
N LEU A 113 -9.40 1.11 16.20
CA LEU A 113 -8.01 1.00 15.81
C LEU A 113 -7.16 1.97 16.63
N GLN A 114 -6.27 1.41 17.45
CA GLN A 114 -5.25 2.17 18.18
C GLN A 114 -4.00 2.23 17.30
N HIS A 115 -3.87 3.30 16.52
CA HIS A 115 -2.62 3.60 15.81
C HIS A 115 -1.69 4.36 16.73
N ASP A 116 -0.39 4.34 16.44
CA ASP A 116 0.57 5.19 17.13
C ASP A 116 0.19 6.65 16.87
N GLU A 117 -0.02 7.43 17.94
CA GLU A 117 -0.38 8.86 17.83
C GLU A 117 0.72 9.70 17.14
N HIS A 118 1.93 9.15 17.00
CA HIS A 118 3.04 9.80 16.31
C HIS A 118 3.03 9.57 14.79
N GLU A 119 2.27 8.59 14.29
CA GLU A 119 2.16 8.33 12.86
C GLU A 119 0.98 9.12 12.25
N ILE A 120 1.24 9.75 11.10
CA ILE A 120 0.22 10.54 10.40
C ILE A 120 -0.78 9.57 9.74
N PRO A 121 -2.10 9.74 9.93
CA PRO A 121 -3.11 8.75 9.55
C PRO A 121 -3.23 8.55 8.03
N ASP A 122 -2.71 9.46 7.21
CA ASP A 122 -2.78 9.36 5.75
C ASP A 122 -1.59 8.66 5.11
N TYR A 123 -0.72 8.04 5.91
CA TYR A 123 0.37 7.22 5.41
C TYR A 123 -0.18 5.92 4.78
N LEU A 124 0.14 5.69 3.50
CA LEU A 124 -0.45 4.59 2.72
C LEU A 124 -0.27 3.20 3.34
N PRO A 125 0.91 2.79 3.83
CA PRO A 125 1.07 1.52 4.56
C PRO A 125 0.13 1.39 5.76
N MET A 126 0.00 2.43 6.59
CA MET A 126 -0.95 2.43 7.71
C MET A 126 -2.39 2.27 7.21
N MET A 127 -2.77 2.98 6.15
CA MET A 127 -4.09 2.81 5.54
C MET A 127 -4.35 1.37 5.10
N MET A 128 -3.37 0.71 4.49
CA MET A 128 -3.50 -0.69 4.08
C MET A 128 -3.60 -1.64 5.29
N GLU A 129 -2.87 -1.37 6.37
CA GLU A 129 -3.01 -2.12 7.63
C GLU A 129 -4.43 -1.95 8.20
N PHE A 130 -4.98 -0.73 8.22
CA PHE A 130 -6.37 -0.48 8.63
C PHE A 130 -7.37 -1.21 7.73
N VAL A 131 -7.24 -1.07 6.41
CA VAL A 131 -8.11 -1.75 5.42
C VAL A 131 -8.04 -3.27 5.57
N SER A 132 -6.90 -3.82 6.00
CA SER A 132 -6.76 -5.26 6.27
C SER A 132 -7.64 -5.75 7.45
N GLN A 133 -8.13 -4.85 8.31
CA GLN A 133 -8.98 -5.18 9.45
C GLN A 133 -10.48 -5.01 9.14
N LEU A 134 -10.81 -4.40 8.01
CA LEU A 134 -12.19 -4.19 7.58
C LEU A 134 -12.78 -5.43 6.90
N GLU A 135 -14.11 -5.50 6.90
CA GLU A 135 -14.85 -6.40 6.03
C GLU A 135 -14.71 -5.95 4.57
N GLU A 136 -14.80 -6.89 3.63
CA GLU A 136 -14.50 -6.63 2.20
C GLU A 136 -15.30 -5.45 1.63
N THR A 137 -16.58 -5.34 1.98
CA THR A 137 -17.43 -4.25 1.47
C THR A 137 -17.00 -2.88 2.03
N GLU A 138 -16.62 -2.82 3.31
CA GLU A 138 -16.16 -1.60 3.97
C GLU A 138 -14.78 -1.18 3.44
N ALA A 139 -13.88 -2.15 3.26
CA ALA A 139 -12.58 -1.95 2.62
C ALA A 139 -12.72 -1.30 1.25
N ARG A 140 -13.61 -1.83 0.39
CA ARG A 140 -13.86 -1.28 -0.95
C ARG A 140 -14.42 0.14 -0.91
N VAL A 141 -15.38 0.41 -0.02
CA VAL A 141 -15.95 1.75 0.14
C VAL A 141 -14.88 2.74 0.59
N PHE A 142 -14.08 2.38 1.59
CA PHE A 142 -12.99 3.22 2.09
C PHE A 142 -11.98 3.56 0.99
N LEU A 143 -11.56 2.56 0.20
CA LEU A 143 -10.59 2.77 -0.88
C LEU A 143 -11.17 3.67 -2.00
N THR A 144 -12.47 3.57 -2.28
CA THR A 144 -13.15 4.33 -3.35
C THR A 144 -12.98 5.84 -3.19
N ASP A 145 -13.00 6.34 -1.95
CA ASP A 145 -12.86 7.77 -1.69
C ASP A 145 -11.48 8.32 -2.10
N ALA A 146 -10.46 7.45 -2.17
CA ALA A 146 -9.09 7.78 -2.52
C ALA A 146 -8.66 7.38 -3.96
N VAL A 147 -9.56 6.81 -4.79
CA VAL A 147 -9.23 6.29 -6.14
C VAL A 147 -8.47 7.28 -7.01
N LYS A 148 -8.86 8.57 -6.99
CA LYS A 148 -8.20 9.61 -7.78
C LYS A 148 -6.76 9.82 -7.35
N VAL A 149 -6.49 9.75 -6.05
CA VAL A 149 -5.14 9.90 -5.50
C VAL A 149 -4.28 8.70 -5.89
N PHE A 150 -4.80 7.47 -5.77
CA PHE A 150 -4.09 6.28 -6.21
C PHE A 150 -3.76 6.32 -7.70
N ASN A 151 -4.69 6.79 -8.53
CA ASN A 151 -4.46 6.92 -9.96
C ASN A 151 -3.34 7.92 -10.27
N VAL A 152 -3.31 9.07 -9.59
CA VAL A 152 -2.25 10.08 -9.74
C VAL A 152 -0.90 9.51 -9.29
N LEU A 153 -0.85 8.92 -8.09
CA LEU A 153 0.37 8.36 -7.52
C LEU A 153 0.94 7.24 -8.41
N ALA A 154 0.10 6.29 -8.82
CA ALA A 154 0.52 5.21 -9.70
C ALA A 154 1.03 5.73 -11.05
N THR A 155 0.35 6.73 -11.63
CA THR A 155 0.78 7.35 -12.90
C THR A 155 2.13 8.05 -12.78
N ASN A 156 2.39 8.72 -11.64
CA ASN A 156 3.67 9.38 -11.40
C ASN A 156 4.80 8.35 -11.23
N LEU A 157 4.55 7.29 -10.44
CA LEU A 157 5.49 6.19 -10.26
C LEU A 157 5.78 5.45 -11.56
N GLU A 158 4.78 5.24 -12.44
CA GLU A 158 4.95 4.67 -13.78
C GLU A 158 5.85 5.54 -14.66
N LYS A 159 5.64 6.86 -14.68
CA LYS A 159 6.49 7.81 -15.41
C LYS A 159 7.92 7.83 -14.90
N ALA A 160 8.11 7.56 -13.62
CA ALA A 160 9.43 7.42 -12.99
C ALA A 160 10.03 6.01 -13.13
N GLU A 161 9.34 5.09 -13.83
CA GLU A 161 9.73 3.68 -13.99
C GLU A 161 9.95 2.97 -12.64
N SER A 162 9.20 3.38 -11.62
CA SER A 162 9.30 2.84 -10.27
C SER A 162 8.56 1.49 -10.17
N PRO A 163 9.18 0.43 -9.63
CA PRO A 163 8.54 -0.87 -9.46
C PRO A 163 7.36 -0.81 -8.46
N TYR A 164 7.36 0.16 -7.54
CA TYR A 164 6.26 0.39 -6.61
C TYR A 164 4.95 0.77 -7.31
N ALA A 165 5.01 1.26 -8.56
CA ALA A 165 3.80 1.58 -9.31
C ALA A 165 2.86 0.37 -9.45
N ALA A 166 3.42 -0.84 -9.57
CA ALA A 166 2.64 -2.07 -9.67
C ALA A 166 1.75 -2.28 -8.45
N LEU A 167 2.28 -2.05 -7.23
CA LEU A 167 1.52 -2.18 -5.99
C LEU A 167 0.41 -1.12 -5.88
N VAL A 168 0.72 0.14 -6.23
CA VAL A 168 -0.27 1.21 -6.18
C VAL A 168 -1.37 0.98 -7.22
N ARG A 169 -1.08 0.37 -8.37
CA ARG A 169 -2.11 -0.06 -9.34
C ARG A 169 -3.00 -1.17 -8.82
N VAL A 170 -2.45 -2.14 -8.07
CA VAL A 170 -3.30 -3.11 -7.38
C VAL A 170 -4.24 -2.39 -6.44
N ILE A 171 -3.77 -1.47 -5.60
CA ILE A 171 -4.64 -0.71 -4.69
C ILE A 171 -5.69 0.09 -5.49
N GLU A 172 -5.28 0.75 -6.58
CA GLU A 172 -6.19 1.53 -7.41
C GLU A 172 -7.31 0.69 -8.03
N ASN A 173 -6.99 -0.49 -8.57
CA ASN A 173 -7.99 -1.42 -9.14
C ASN A 173 -9.06 -1.79 -8.12
N HIS A 174 -8.69 -1.89 -6.84
CA HIS A 174 -9.57 -2.24 -5.73
C HIS A 174 -10.31 -1.03 -5.14
N SER A 175 -9.87 0.19 -5.49
CA SER A 175 -10.55 1.46 -5.19
C SER A 175 -11.51 1.92 -6.29
N SER A 176 -11.30 1.53 -7.54
CA SER A 176 -12.20 1.92 -8.63
C SER A 176 -13.53 1.16 -8.52
N LEU A 177 -14.62 1.89 -8.27
CA LEU A 177 -15.97 1.35 -8.33
C LEU A 177 -16.15 0.50 -9.60
N ALA A 178 -16.46 -0.78 -9.41
CA ALA A 178 -17.07 -1.68 -10.39
C ALA A 178 -16.26 -1.99 -11.66
N ARG A 179 -15.26 -2.87 -11.56
CA ARG A 179 -15.17 -3.96 -12.56
C ARG A 179 -15.86 -5.19 -11.99
N ALA A 180 -17.06 -5.49 -12.52
CA ALA A 180 -17.72 -6.80 -12.48
C ALA A 180 -18.63 -7.16 -11.28
N ALA A 181 -19.61 -6.32 -10.95
CA ALA A 181 -20.88 -6.77 -10.35
C ALA A 181 -22.13 -6.17 -11.04
N ALA A 182 -22.00 -5.88 -12.35
CA ALA A 182 -23.11 -5.65 -13.28
C ALA A 182 -22.99 -6.63 -14.45
#